data_AF-A0A3B0PEZ2-F1
#
_entry.id   AF-A0A3B0PEZ2-F1
#
_cell.length_a   1.000
_cell.length_b   1.000
_cell.length_c   1.000
_cell.angle_alpha   90.00
_cell.angle_beta   90.00
_cell.angle_gamma   90.00
#
_symmetry.space_group_name_H-M   'P 1'
#
loop_
_entity.id
_entity.type
_entity.pdbx_description
1 polymer ?
#
loop_
_entity_poly.entity_id
_entity_poly.type
_entity_poly.pdbx_seq_one_letter_code
_entity_poly.pdbx_strand_id
1 'polypeptide(L)'
;MNYNKNNKYKHINEVERSYIKFELNRNKSIHSIAKKLDRSPSTIMREIKRNTSLGTYDPIVANIKAKKRHRHKYYFRFLLPNKFDKFTELFKNKYDKKYYGVKATLHEIKKDPNINCPSLRTIYNW
;
A
#
# COMPACT_ATOMS: atom_id res chain seq x y z
N MET A 1 20.89 15.32 -12.94
CA MET A 1 19.51 15.20 -12.40
C MET A 1 19.38 16.13 -11.19
N ASN A 2 18.62 17.22 -11.31
CA ASN A 2 18.39 18.14 -10.18
C ASN A 2 17.39 17.51 -9.20
N TYR A 3 17.91 16.90 -8.12
CA TYR A 3 17.09 16.46 -7.00
C TYR A 3 16.64 17.70 -6.23
N ASN A 4 15.39 18.10 -6.46
CA ASN A 4 14.80 19.25 -5.79
C ASN A 4 14.64 18.93 -4.29
N LYS A 5 15.54 19.47 -3.47
CA LYS A 5 15.86 19.09 -2.08
C LYS A 5 14.75 19.40 -1.05
N ASN A 6 13.62 19.99 -1.47
CA ASN A 6 12.58 20.52 -0.58
C ASN A 6 11.16 19.96 -0.80
N ASN A 7 10.97 18.91 -1.59
CA ASN A 7 9.63 18.35 -1.79
C ASN A 7 9.28 17.35 -0.68
N LYS A 8 8.89 17.87 0.51
CA LYS A 8 8.24 17.04 1.53
C LYS A 8 7.00 16.41 0.90
N TYR A 9 6.96 15.09 0.84
CA TYR A 9 5.82 14.36 0.31
C TYR A 9 4.56 14.71 1.12
N LYS A 10 3.63 15.43 0.47
CA LYS A 10 2.34 15.81 1.08
C LYS A 10 1.26 14.88 0.57
N HIS A 11 0.58 14.18 1.46
CA HIS A 11 -0.63 13.43 1.11
C HIS A 11 -1.76 14.37 0.69
N ILE A 12 -2.66 13.89 -0.17
CA ILE A 12 -3.94 14.57 -0.41
C ILE A 12 -4.80 14.39 0.85
N ASN A 13 -5.26 15.49 1.42
CA ASN A 13 -6.10 15.51 2.62
C ASN A 13 -7.60 15.45 2.28
N GLU A 14 -8.46 15.39 3.29
CA GLU A 14 -9.92 15.25 3.11
C GLU A 14 -10.54 16.46 2.37
N VAL A 15 -10.09 17.69 2.69
CA VAL A 15 -10.57 18.93 2.03
C VAL A 15 -10.21 18.94 0.55
N GLU A 16 -8.96 18.59 0.21
CA GLU A 16 -8.50 18.49 -1.17
C GLU A 16 -9.32 17.45 -1.95
N ARG A 17 -9.71 16.32 -1.33
CA ARG A 17 -10.57 15.30 -1.97
C ARG A 17 -11.97 15.82 -2.24
N SER A 18 -12.58 16.51 -1.28
CA SER A 18 -13.90 17.14 -1.46
C SER A 18 -13.85 18.17 -2.59
N TYR A 19 -12.77 18.95 -2.67
CA TYR A 19 -12.54 19.89 -3.76
C TYR A 19 -12.41 19.20 -5.13
N ILE A 20 -11.63 18.11 -5.21
CA ILE A 20 -11.52 17.31 -6.44
C ILE A 20 -12.91 16.84 -6.90
N LYS A 21 -13.74 16.31 -5.99
CA LYS A 21 -15.11 15.88 -6.32
C LYS A 21 -15.96 17.04 -6.84
N PHE A 22 -15.94 18.17 -6.15
CA PHE A 22 -16.70 19.36 -6.53
C PHE A 22 -16.35 19.83 -7.94
N GLU A 23 -15.06 19.92 -8.29
CA GLU A 23 -14.64 20.39 -9.62
C GLU A 23 -14.82 19.35 -10.72
N LEU A 24 -14.71 18.05 -10.41
CA LEU A 24 -15.06 16.99 -11.36
C LEU A 24 -16.54 17.05 -11.76
N ASN A 25 -17.43 17.31 -10.80
CA ASN A 25 -18.87 17.49 -11.08
C ASN A 25 -19.14 18.74 -11.96
N ARG A 26 -18.21 19.70 -12.01
CA ARG A 26 -18.27 20.88 -12.88
C ARG A 26 -17.53 20.68 -14.21
N ASN A 27 -17.18 19.43 -14.55
CA ASN A 27 -16.44 19.07 -15.75
C ASN A 27 -15.10 19.80 -15.91
N LYS A 28 -14.44 20.18 -14.80
CA LYS A 28 -13.13 20.81 -14.87
C LYS A 28 -12.04 19.80 -15.22
N SER A 29 -11.03 20.26 -15.96
CA SER A 29 -9.89 19.44 -16.34
C SER A 29 -8.99 19.13 -15.13
N ILE A 30 -8.32 17.98 -15.17
CA ILE A 30 -7.34 17.56 -14.15
C ILE A 30 -6.26 18.64 -13.96
N HIS A 31 -5.83 19.31 -15.03
CA HIS A 31 -4.83 20.37 -14.97
C HIS A 31 -5.33 21.60 -14.20
N SER A 32 -6.60 21.99 -14.39
CA SER A 32 -7.22 23.10 -13.66
C SER A 32 -7.29 22.80 -12.17
N ILE A 33 -7.75 21.59 -11.80
CA ILE A 33 -7.83 21.13 -10.41
C ILE A 33 -6.44 21.11 -9.76
N ALA A 34 -5.45 20.56 -10.48
CA ALA A 34 -4.07 20.46 -10.02
C ALA A 34 -3.45 21.84 -9.76
N LYS A 35 -3.66 22.80 -10.67
CA LYS A 35 -3.21 24.19 -10.51
C LYS A 35 -3.82 24.85 -9.27
N LYS A 36 -5.12 24.64 -9.02
CA LYS A 36 -5.80 25.25 -7.86
C LYS A 36 -5.34 24.66 -6.52
N LEU A 37 -5.02 23.36 -6.50
CA LEU A 37 -4.53 22.65 -5.31
C LEU A 37 -3.02 22.74 -5.12
N ASP A 38 -2.29 23.42 -6.01
CA ASP A 38 -0.82 23.42 -6.05
C ASP A 38 -0.23 22.00 -6.03
N ARG A 39 -0.81 21.11 -6.85
CA ARG A 39 -0.38 19.71 -7.01
C ARG A 39 0.03 19.43 -8.43
N SER A 40 0.86 18.39 -8.62
CA SER A 40 1.12 17.90 -9.97
C SER A 40 -0.15 17.29 -10.59
N PRO A 41 -0.42 17.49 -11.89
CA PRO A 41 -1.53 16.84 -12.58
C PRO A 41 -1.50 15.31 -12.44
N SER A 42 -0.29 14.74 -12.43
CA SER A 42 -0.08 13.29 -12.21
C SER A 42 -0.54 12.83 -10.83
N THR A 43 -0.48 13.68 -9.81
CA THR A 43 -0.95 13.36 -8.46
C THR A 43 -2.47 13.33 -8.40
N ILE A 44 -3.14 14.31 -8.98
CA ILE A 44 -4.61 14.36 -9.08
C ILE A 44 -5.12 13.20 -9.93
N MET A 45 -4.50 12.93 -11.08
CA MET A 45 -4.88 11.80 -11.94
C MET A 45 -4.76 10.45 -11.21
N ARG A 46 -3.66 10.22 -10.47
CA ARG A 46 -3.50 8.98 -9.68
C ARG A 46 -4.53 8.87 -8.57
N GLU A 47 -4.88 9.97 -7.92
CA GLU A 47 -5.91 10.00 -6.89
C GLU A 47 -7.27 9.62 -7.45
N ILE A 48 -7.67 10.21 -8.58
CA ILE A 48 -8.93 9.90 -9.25
C ILE A 48 -8.94 8.44 -9.69
N LYS A 49 -7.92 8.01 -10.46
CA LYS A 49 -7.85 6.64 -11.01
C LYS A 49 -7.91 5.56 -9.93
N ARG A 50 -7.32 5.78 -8.76
CA ARG A 50 -7.30 4.78 -7.66
C ARG A 50 -8.60 4.72 -6.87
N ASN A 51 -9.37 5.80 -6.85
CA ASN A 51 -10.51 5.93 -5.95
C ASN A 51 -11.87 6.04 -6.67
N THR A 52 -11.89 6.25 -7.97
CA THR A 52 -13.09 6.11 -8.79
C THR A 52 -13.55 4.65 -8.82
N SER A 53 -14.83 4.43 -8.55
CA SER A 53 -15.49 3.12 -8.64
C SER A 53 -16.84 3.32 -9.31
N LEU A 54 -17.22 2.41 -10.21
CA LEU A 54 -18.46 2.51 -10.99
C LEU A 54 -18.63 3.90 -11.66
N GLY A 55 -17.54 4.44 -12.21
CA GLY A 55 -17.52 5.76 -12.86
C GLY A 55 -17.53 6.97 -11.92
N THR A 56 -17.72 6.77 -10.61
CA THR A 56 -17.87 7.86 -9.64
C THR A 56 -16.65 7.98 -8.72
N TYR A 57 -16.09 9.18 -8.62
CA TYR A 57 -15.13 9.52 -7.58
C TYR A 57 -15.86 9.85 -6.28
N ASP A 58 -15.48 9.21 -5.17
CA ASP A 58 -16.02 9.44 -3.84
C ASP A 58 -14.88 9.82 -2.86
N PRO A 59 -14.92 11.04 -2.27
CA PRO A 59 -13.86 11.52 -1.38
C PRO A 59 -13.79 10.77 -0.04
N ILE A 60 -14.92 10.29 0.48
CA ILE A 60 -15.01 9.55 1.75
C ILE A 60 -14.36 8.17 1.55
N VAL A 61 -14.75 7.46 0.50
CA VAL A 61 -14.17 6.16 0.14
C VAL A 61 -12.67 6.30 -0.14
N ALA A 62 -12.27 7.34 -0.87
CA ALA A 62 -10.86 7.63 -1.14
C ALA A 62 -10.03 7.81 0.15
N ASN A 63 -10.59 8.52 1.13
CA ASN A 63 -9.96 8.73 2.42
C ASN A 63 -9.86 7.43 3.23
N ILE A 64 -10.93 6.64 3.30
CA ILE A 64 -10.91 5.32 3.96
C ILE A 64 -9.84 4.42 3.33
N LYS A 65 -9.77 4.36 2.00
CA LYS A 65 -8.75 3.60 1.27
C LYS A 65 -7.33 4.11 1.56
N ALA A 66 -7.13 5.42 1.67
CA ALA A 66 -5.84 6.00 2.03
C ALA A 66 -5.42 5.62 3.46
N LYS A 67 -6.32 5.75 4.44
CA LYS A 67 -6.09 5.35 5.84
C LYS A 67 -5.79 3.84 5.94
N LYS A 68 -6.54 3.00 5.22
CA LYS A 68 -6.30 1.54 5.16
C LYS A 68 -4.92 1.21 4.59
N ARG A 69 -4.53 1.81 3.46
CA ARG A 69 -3.18 1.63 2.87
C ARG A 69 -2.07 2.11 3.80
N HIS A 70 -2.25 3.24 4.47
CA HIS A 70 -1.29 3.71 5.46
C HIS A 70 -1.13 2.71 6.60
N ARG A 71 -2.23 2.10 7.06
CA ARG A 71 -2.18 1.06 8.09
C ARG A 71 -1.53 -0.23 7.61
N HIS A 72 -1.66 -0.59 6.33
CA HIS A 72 -1.07 -1.82 5.76
C HIS A 72 0.45 -1.93 5.96
N LYS A 73 1.19 -0.83 6.18
CA LYS A 73 2.62 -0.91 6.51
C LYS A 73 2.91 -1.58 7.87
N TYR A 74 1.91 -1.65 8.74
CA TYR A 74 1.97 -2.29 10.05
C TYR A 74 1.32 -3.67 10.06
N TYR A 75 0.83 -4.15 8.90
CA TYR A 75 0.22 -5.47 8.81
C TYR A 75 1.34 -6.51 8.73
N PHE A 76 1.71 -7.04 9.89
CA PHE A 76 2.61 -8.18 9.94
C PHE A 76 1.88 -9.40 9.39
N ARG A 77 2.30 -9.90 8.22
CA ARG A 77 1.53 -10.93 7.49
C ARG A 77 1.48 -12.27 8.21
N PHE A 78 2.37 -12.51 9.17
CA PHE A 78 2.31 -13.67 10.05
C PHE A 78 1.13 -13.64 11.05
N LEU A 79 0.44 -12.50 11.23
CA LEU A 79 -0.67 -12.35 12.18
C LEU A 79 -2.05 -12.55 11.55
N LEU A 80 -2.13 -12.68 10.22
CA LEU A 80 -3.39 -12.83 9.51
C LEU A 80 -3.43 -14.15 8.74
N PRO A 81 -4.59 -14.84 8.74
CA PRO A 81 -4.81 -15.99 7.87
C PRO A 81 -4.47 -15.65 6.42
N ASN A 82 -3.63 -16.46 5.82
CA ASN A 82 -3.14 -16.30 4.47
C ASN A 82 -2.82 -17.66 3.85
N LYS A 83 -2.59 -17.70 2.53
CA LYS A 83 -2.31 -18.95 1.81
C LYS A 83 -1.05 -19.72 2.27
N PHE A 84 -0.28 -19.15 3.18
CA PHE A 84 0.93 -19.69 3.80
C PHE A 84 0.73 -19.90 5.32
N ASP A 85 -0.48 -20.18 5.79
CA ASP A 85 -0.77 -20.36 7.22
C ASP A 85 0.08 -21.46 7.87
N LYS A 86 0.18 -22.63 7.23
CA LYS A 86 1.02 -23.73 7.71
C LYS A 86 2.51 -23.35 7.76
N PHE A 87 2.99 -22.61 6.76
CA PHE A 87 4.34 -22.04 6.78
C PHE A 87 4.52 -21.04 7.93
N THR A 88 3.54 -20.16 8.14
CA THR A 88 3.52 -19.10 9.16
C THR A 88 3.64 -19.71 10.57
N GLU A 89 2.90 -20.79 10.82
CA GLU A 89 2.96 -21.54 12.08
C GLU A 89 4.34 -22.17 12.31
N LEU A 90 4.85 -22.91 11.33
CA LEU A 90 6.16 -23.55 11.41
C LEU A 90 7.31 -22.55 11.53
N PHE A 91 7.21 -21.42 10.81
CA PHE A 91 8.21 -20.37 10.86
C PHE A 91 8.27 -19.74 12.25
N LYS A 92 7.12 -19.45 12.89
CA LYS A 92 7.09 -18.94 14.27
C LYS A 92 7.74 -19.90 15.27
N ASN A 93 7.52 -21.21 15.10
CA ASN A 93 8.07 -22.22 16.00
C ASN A 93 9.58 -22.46 15.81
N LYS A 94 10.11 -22.29 14.58
CA LYS A 94 11.50 -22.59 14.24
C LYS A 94 12.42 -21.37 14.16
N TYR A 95 11.88 -20.16 14.00
CA TYR A 95 12.68 -18.96 13.85
C TYR A 95 13.35 -18.57 15.17
N ASP A 96 14.67 -18.41 15.14
CA ASP A 96 15.46 -17.91 16.25
C ASP A 96 16.44 -16.86 15.73
N LYS A 97 16.31 -15.61 16.19
CA LYS A 97 17.17 -14.51 15.72
C LYS A 97 18.66 -14.73 15.95
N LYS A 98 19.05 -15.57 16.92
CA LYS A 98 20.43 -15.84 17.33
C LYS A 98 21.02 -17.04 16.60
N TYR A 99 20.21 -18.06 16.31
CA TYR A 99 20.70 -19.34 15.78
C TYR A 99 20.08 -19.75 14.43
N TYR A 100 18.85 -19.32 14.12
CA TYR A 100 18.08 -19.70 12.93
C TYR A 100 17.43 -18.48 12.27
N GLY A 101 18.21 -17.79 11.44
CA GLY A 101 17.74 -16.62 10.69
C GLY A 101 16.72 -16.94 9.60
N VAL A 102 16.03 -15.91 9.10
CA VAL A 102 14.91 -16.01 8.14
C VAL A 102 15.18 -16.95 6.96
N LYS A 103 16.37 -16.83 6.34
CA LYS A 103 16.76 -17.65 5.18
C LYS A 103 16.93 -19.13 5.54
N ALA A 104 17.55 -19.41 6.68
CA ALA A 104 17.77 -20.77 7.16
C ALA A 104 16.44 -21.45 7.52
N THR A 105 15.56 -20.74 8.25
CA THR A 105 14.22 -21.22 8.59
C THR A 105 13.38 -21.49 7.34
N LEU A 106 13.40 -20.59 6.35
CA LEU A 106 12.73 -20.82 5.07
C LEU A 106 13.27 -22.07 4.36
N HIS A 107 14.59 -22.20 4.24
CA HIS A 107 15.22 -23.32 3.56
C HIS A 107 14.82 -24.65 4.20
N GLU A 108 14.76 -24.70 5.54
CA GLU A 108 14.36 -25.90 6.28
C GLU A 108 12.90 -26.28 6.02
N ILE A 109 11.97 -25.33 6.11
CA ILE A 109 10.54 -25.60 5.88
C ILE A 109 10.28 -25.98 4.43
N LYS A 110 11.02 -25.40 3.48
CA LYS A 110 10.89 -25.65 2.05
C LYS A 110 11.33 -27.07 1.63
N LYS A 111 12.00 -27.83 2.51
CA LYS A 111 12.30 -29.24 2.26
C LYS A 111 11.05 -30.10 2.18
N ASP A 112 9.97 -29.72 2.86
CA ASP A 112 8.68 -30.40 2.76
C ASP A 112 7.91 -29.89 1.52
N PRO A 113 7.74 -30.71 0.47
CA PRO A 113 7.07 -30.28 -0.76
C PRO A 113 5.57 -30.04 -0.57
N ASN A 114 4.97 -30.54 0.51
CA ASN A 114 3.54 -30.37 0.77
C ASN A 114 3.20 -28.99 1.37
N ILE A 115 4.22 -28.19 1.72
CA ILE A 115 4.02 -26.87 2.32
C ILE A 115 4.17 -25.79 1.27
N ASN A 116 3.07 -25.06 1.05
CA ASN A 116 3.12 -23.82 0.28
C ASN A 116 4.00 -22.79 1.01
N CYS A 117 5.13 -22.41 0.41
CA CYS A 117 6.11 -21.51 1.01
C CYS A 117 6.17 -20.17 0.26
N PRO A 118 6.24 -19.04 0.98
CA PRO A 118 6.48 -17.73 0.37
C PRO A 118 7.92 -17.59 -0.16
N SER A 119 8.13 -16.65 -1.07
CA SER A 119 9.49 -16.27 -1.47
C SER A 119 10.23 -15.59 -0.30
N LEU A 120 11.56 -15.65 -0.32
CA LEU A 120 12.37 -14.94 0.69
C LEU A 120 12.04 -13.44 0.74
N ARG A 121 11.88 -12.81 -0.43
CA ARG A 121 11.47 -11.41 -0.56
C ARG A 121 10.10 -11.16 0.07
N THR A 122 9.18 -12.10 -0.09
CA THR A 122 7.85 -12.03 0.50
C THR A 122 7.93 -12.00 2.02
N ILE A 123 8.75 -12.85 2.64
CA ILE A 123 8.93 -12.90 4.10
C ILE A 123 9.52 -11.60 4.66
N TYR A 124 10.51 -10.99 3.99
CA TYR A 124 11.05 -9.71 4.44
C TYR A 124 10.08 -8.52 4.26
N ASN A 125 9.07 -8.67 3.41
CA ASN A 125 8.00 -7.68 3.25
C ASN A 125 6.81 -7.95 4.18
N TRP A 126 6.89 -8.97 5.05
CA TRP A 126 5.89 -9.27 6.07
C TRP A 126 6.25 -8.57 7.36
#